data_AF-A0A5C3NQX0-F1
#
_entry.id   AF-A0A5C3NQX0-F1
#
_cell.length_a   1.000
_cell.length_b   1.000
_cell.length_c   1.000
_cell.angle_alpha   90.00
_cell.angle_beta   90.00
_cell.angle_gamma   90.00
#
_symmetry.space_group_name_H-M   'P 1'
#
loop_
_entity.id
_entity.type
_entity.pdbx_description
1 polymer ?
#
loop_
_entity_poly.entity_id
_entity_poly.type
_entity_poly.pdbx_seq_one_letter_code
_entity_poly.pdbx_strand_id
1 'polypeptide(L)'
;MPPSQTPPELTGDPQVAAKLKNAKELRRERNKRYYQRCKERRALPSRTSESKAQDLRRERNRRYNQRRKEGRTPATNTAGLIGEKTLHQAQSQSELLLNLGRLEYNEQVAQVAVSSSYLYRKPIRIALCPCFEYNYRLKSLNAALSAWNLVDDTAQFSSLLAEEIARAGEEDNGQQWSFLRQEWLVQGDKLLDEMQDIVGSEFIDDMRPEVRSDLWADISSAAFKVRYMMSIVQAQLHTFKRGL
;
A
#
# COMPACT_ATOMS: atom_id res chain seq x y z
N MET A 1 58.24 15.41 -27.78
CA MET A 1 57.72 15.49 -26.40
C MET A 1 56.76 16.68 -26.32
N PRO A 2 55.48 16.48 -26.02
CA PRO A 2 54.54 17.59 -25.88
C PRO A 2 54.84 18.41 -24.61
N PRO A 3 54.69 19.74 -24.64
CA PRO A 3 54.94 20.59 -23.49
C PRO A 3 53.92 20.32 -22.40
N SER A 4 54.41 20.06 -21.18
CA SER A 4 53.61 19.89 -19.97
C SER A 4 52.93 21.21 -19.63
N GLN A 5 51.61 21.27 -19.79
CA GLN A 5 50.81 22.42 -19.35
C GLN A 5 50.61 22.31 -17.83
N THR A 6 51.35 23.11 -17.08
CA THR A 6 51.07 23.36 -15.66
C THR A 6 49.70 24.04 -15.53
N PRO A 7 48.79 23.54 -14.67
CA PRO A 7 47.49 24.15 -14.47
C PRO A 7 47.65 25.57 -13.92
N PRO A 8 46.80 26.52 -14.35
CA PRO A 8 46.85 27.88 -13.86
C PRO A 8 46.56 27.88 -12.36
N GLU A 9 47.50 28.44 -11.60
CA GLU A 9 47.36 28.76 -10.19
C GLU A 9 46.13 29.66 -10.06
N LEU A 10 45.03 29.11 -9.53
CA LEU A 10 43.83 29.86 -9.19
C LEU A 10 44.16 30.73 -7.97
N THR A 11 44.84 31.84 -8.21
CA THR A 11 45.00 32.92 -7.24
C THR A 11 43.61 33.37 -6.82
N GLY A 12 43.26 33.08 -5.57
CA GLY A 12 41.95 33.30 -4.99
C GLY A 12 41.57 34.77 -5.03
N ASP A 13 40.78 35.14 -6.03
CA ASP A 13 40.14 36.45 -6.09
C ASP A 13 39.25 36.61 -4.83
N PRO A 14 39.59 37.54 -3.92
CA PRO A 14 38.87 37.73 -2.66
C PRO A 14 37.39 38.08 -2.90
N GLN A 15 37.04 38.62 -4.08
CA GLN A 15 35.64 38.87 -4.44
C GLN A 15 34.85 37.58 -4.69
N VAL A 16 35.48 36.55 -5.25
CA VAL A 16 34.84 35.24 -5.48
C VAL A 16 34.61 34.52 -4.15
N ALA A 17 35.58 34.61 -3.22
CA ALA A 17 35.44 34.07 -1.87
C ALA A 17 34.31 34.76 -1.08
N ALA A 18 34.15 36.08 -1.23
CA ALA A 18 33.05 36.83 -0.61
C ALA A 18 31.68 36.44 -1.18
N LYS A 19 31.56 36.29 -2.50
CA LYS A 19 30.31 35.84 -3.16
C LYS A 19 29.91 34.42 -2.73
N LEU A 20 30.89 33.51 -2.60
CA LEU A 20 30.66 32.14 -2.12
C LEU A 20 30.21 32.10 -0.64
N LYS A 21 30.76 32.97 0.22
CA LYS A 21 30.31 33.09 1.62
C LYS A 21 28.85 33.58 1.70
N ASN A 22 28.50 34.62 0.95
CA ASN A 22 27.12 35.13 0.88
C ASN A 22 26.14 34.07 0.36
N ALA A 23 26.50 33.28 -0.65
CA ALA A 23 25.65 32.22 -1.17
C ALA A 23 25.40 31.10 -0.15
N LYS A 24 26.41 30.75 0.66
CA LYS A 24 26.27 29.74 1.74
C LYS A 24 25.35 30.24 2.85
N GLU A 25 25.46 31.50 3.25
CA GLU A 25 24.58 32.09 4.24
C GLU A 25 23.13 32.17 3.76
N LEU A 26 22.91 32.59 2.51
CA LEU A 26 21.58 32.63 1.91
C LEU A 26 20.92 31.23 1.88
N ARG A 27 21.70 30.18 1.58
CA ARG A 27 21.22 28.79 1.60
C ARG A 27 20.86 28.33 3.01
N ARG A 28 21.68 28.67 4.01
CA ARG A 28 21.40 28.37 5.43
C ARG A 28 20.11 29.05 5.90
N GLU A 29 19.92 30.32 5.56
CA GLU A 29 18.75 31.09 5.94
C GLU A 29 17.47 30.57 5.26
N ARG A 30 17.55 30.19 3.98
CA ARG A 30 16.44 29.56 3.25
C ARG A 30 16.04 28.23 3.89
N ASN A 31 17.01 27.38 4.23
CA ASN A 31 16.75 26.11 4.92
C ASN A 31 16.11 26.34 6.30
N LYS A 32 16.59 27.32 7.07
CA LYS A 32 16.02 27.67 8.37
C LYS A 32 14.54 28.05 8.25
N ARG A 33 14.18 28.89 7.27
CA ARG A 33 12.78 29.28 7.00
C ARG A 33 11.91 28.13 6.52
N TYR A 34 12.49 27.17 5.80
CA TYR A 34 11.78 25.96 5.40
C TYR A 34 11.41 25.11 6.63
N TYR A 35 12.39 24.80 7.49
CA TYR A 35 12.14 24.03 8.71
C TYR A 35 11.15 24.72 9.66
N GLN A 36 11.21 26.05 9.77
CA GLN A 36 10.26 26.83 10.55
C GLN A 36 8.81 26.64 10.04
N ARG A 37 8.59 26.78 8.72
CA ARG A 37 7.26 26.57 8.10
C ARG A 37 6.75 25.14 8.25
N CYS A 38 7.63 24.14 8.14
CA CYS A 38 7.26 22.75 8.40
C CYS A 38 6.85 22.54 9.86
N LYS A 39 7.56 23.15 10.82
CA LYS A 39 7.23 23.10 12.24
C LYS A 39 5.88 23.77 12.54
N GLU A 40 5.61 24.92 11.94
CA GLU A 40 4.33 25.64 12.06
C GLU A 40 3.15 24.85 11.47
N ARG A 41 3.34 24.20 10.30
CA ARG A 41 2.32 23.32 9.71
C ARG A 41 2.00 22.11 10.59
N ARG A 42 2.98 21.56 11.31
CA ARG A 42 2.76 20.48 12.28
C ARG A 42 2.09 20.96 13.57
N ALA A 43 2.25 22.23 13.92
CA ALA A 43 1.68 22.82 15.14
C ALA A 43 0.25 23.35 14.95
N LEU A 44 -0.21 23.53 13.70
CA LEU A 44 -1.59 23.92 13.42
C LEU A 44 -2.54 22.73 13.70
N PRO A 45 -3.52 22.88 14.61
CA PRO A 45 -4.52 21.84 14.82
C PRO A 45 -5.30 21.65 13.52
N SER A 46 -5.21 20.45 12.95
CA SER A 46 -5.95 20.05 11.75
C SER A 46 -7.45 20.25 11.97
N ARG A 47 -7.96 21.38 11.51
CA ARG A 47 -9.38 21.70 11.39
C ARG A 47 -9.86 21.11 10.09
N THR A 48 -10.41 19.89 10.16
CA THR A 48 -11.58 19.36 9.43
C THR A 48 -11.56 17.83 9.57
N SER A 49 -12.64 17.17 9.16
CA SER A 49 -12.99 15.75 9.35
C SER A 49 -11.86 14.70 9.21
N GLU A 50 -10.79 14.98 8.48
CA GLU A 50 -9.60 14.11 8.36
C GLU A 50 -8.86 13.91 9.68
N SER A 51 -8.78 14.94 10.54
CA SER A 51 -8.15 14.82 11.87
C SER A 51 -8.87 13.80 12.74
N LYS A 52 -10.21 13.87 12.74
CA LYS A 52 -11.06 12.90 13.46
C LYS A 52 -10.96 11.51 12.87
N ALA A 53 -10.88 11.38 11.54
CA ALA A 53 -10.69 10.09 10.89
C ALA A 53 -9.32 9.48 11.23
N GLN A 54 -8.27 10.30 11.26
CA GLN A 54 -6.91 9.87 11.62
C GLN A 54 -6.81 9.48 13.11
N ASP A 55 -7.48 10.21 14.00
CA ASP A 55 -7.55 9.87 15.42
C ASP A 55 -8.34 8.57 15.66
N LEU A 56 -9.45 8.37 14.94
CA LEU A 56 -10.21 7.10 15.00
C LEU A 56 -9.39 5.92 14.45
N ARG A 57 -8.53 6.14 13.45
CA ARG A 57 -7.59 5.12 12.94
C ARG A 57 -6.51 4.80 13.98
N ARG A 58 -5.89 5.82 14.58
CA ARG A 58 -4.88 5.67 15.65
C ARG A 58 -5.45 4.93 16.85
N GLU A 59 -6.66 5.29 17.29
CA GLU A 59 -7.32 4.66 18.43
C GLU A 59 -7.67 3.18 18.14
N ARG A 60 -8.12 2.85 16.93
CA ARG A 60 -8.33 1.45 16.51
C ARG A 60 -7.03 0.63 16.55
N ASN A 61 -5.94 1.17 15.98
CA ASN A 61 -4.63 0.51 15.99
C ASN A 61 -4.08 0.36 17.42
N ARG A 62 -4.34 1.33 18.30
CA ARG A 62 -3.95 1.25 19.72
C ARG A 62 -4.66 0.09 20.41
N ARG A 63 -5.98 -0.03 20.26
CA ARG A 63 -6.78 -1.11 20.86
C ARG A 63 -6.39 -2.49 20.33
N TYR A 64 -6.10 -2.60 19.04
CA TYR A 64 -5.61 -3.84 18.44
C TYR A 64 -4.28 -4.28 19.05
N ASN A 65 -3.30 -3.39 19.10
CA ASN A 65 -1.98 -3.69 19.68
C ASN A 65 -2.06 -3.98 21.18
N GLN A 66 -2.97 -3.33 21.89
CA GLN A 66 -3.22 -3.60 23.30
C GLN A 66 -3.81 -5.00 23.51
N ARG A 67 -4.84 -5.39 22.75
CA ARG A 67 -5.41 -6.75 22.80
C ARG A 67 -4.38 -7.83 22.45
N ARG A 68 -3.48 -7.54 21.50
CA ARG A 68 -2.36 -8.42 21.14
C ARG A 68 -1.36 -8.58 22.28
N LYS A 69 -0.99 -7.48 22.97
CA LYS A 69 -0.12 -7.53 24.16
C LYS A 69 -0.78 -8.27 25.33
N GLU A 70 -2.10 -8.14 25.48
CA GLU A 70 -2.89 -8.83 26.50
C GLU A 70 -3.18 -10.30 26.16
N GLY A 71 -2.68 -10.83 25.03
CA GLY A 71 -2.92 -12.21 24.59
C GLY A 71 -4.38 -12.49 24.20
N ARG A 72 -5.21 -11.45 24.02
CA ARG A 72 -6.65 -11.54 23.71
C ARG A 72 -6.91 -11.28 22.23
N THR A 73 -6.18 -11.96 21.35
CA THR A 73 -6.54 -12.06 19.93
C THR A 73 -7.37 -13.32 19.70
N PRO A 74 -8.46 -13.29 18.91
CA PRO A 74 -9.33 -14.46 18.69
C PRO A 74 -8.66 -15.63 17.94
N ALA A 75 -7.40 -15.51 17.55
CA ALA A 75 -6.66 -16.55 16.87
C ALA A 75 -5.88 -17.39 17.88
N THR A 76 -6.58 -18.34 18.53
CA THR A 76 -6.12 -19.62 19.13
C THR A 76 -6.97 -19.96 20.35
N ASN A 77 -8.17 -20.49 20.14
CA ASN A 77 -8.98 -21.10 21.21
C ASN A 77 -9.39 -22.54 20.87
N THR A 78 -8.52 -23.26 20.14
CA THR A 78 -8.70 -24.68 19.79
C THR A 78 -7.61 -25.60 20.35
N ALA A 79 -6.71 -25.11 21.21
CA ALA A 79 -5.51 -25.86 21.62
C ALA A 79 -5.35 -26.09 23.13
N GLY A 80 -6.42 -26.06 23.92
CA GLY A 80 -6.24 -26.16 25.38
C GLY A 80 -7.42 -26.74 26.12
N LEU A 81 -7.72 -28.02 25.89
CA LEU A 81 -8.49 -28.88 26.82
C LEU A 81 -8.52 -30.34 26.34
N ILE A 82 -7.36 -31.01 26.17
CA ILE A 82 -7.32 -32.48 26.09
C ILE A 82 -6.12 -32.99 26.88
N GLY A 83 -6.42 -33.75 27.94
CA GLY A 83 -5.45 -34.36 28.84
C GLY A 83 -4.59 -35.45 28.19
N GLU A 84 -3.41 -35.63 28.77
CA GLU A 84 -2.22 -36.35 28.30
C GLU A 84 -2.33 -37.89 28.18
N LYS A 85 -3.44 -38.49 27.73
CA LYS A 85 -3.52 -39.98 27.67
C LYS A 85 -3.91 -40.63 26.35
N THR A 86 -3.94 -39.91 25.23
CA THR A 86 -4.31 -40.53 23.93
C THR A 86 -3.53 -39.99 22.73
N LEU A 87 -2.24 -39.72 22.89
CA LEU A 87 -1.42 -39.06 21.86
C LEU A 87 -0.96 -39.96 20.71
N HIS A 88 -1.01 -41.29 20.83
CA HIS A 88 -0.43 -42.17 19.79
C HIS A 88 -1.41 -42.74 18.76
N GLN A 89 -2.72 -42.57 18.92
CA GLN A 89 -3.71 -43.11 17.96
C GLN A 89 -4.41 -42.03 17.11
N ALA A 90 -4.40 -40.77 17.55
CA ALA A 90 -5.03 -39.66 16.81
C ALA A 90 -4.14 -39.07 15.70
N GLN A 91 -2.80 -39.24 15.78
CA GLN A 91 -1.88 -38.71 14.76
C GLN A 91 -2.01 -39.42 13.40
N SER A 92 -2.44 -40.69 13.39
CA SER A 92 -2.60 -41.43 12.12
C SER A 92 -3.92 -41.13 11.39
N GLN A 93 -4.94 -40.59 12.05
CA GLN A 93 -6.24 -40.28 11.41
C GLN A 93 -6.36 -38.81 11.02
N SER A 94 -5.71 -37.86 11.72
CA SER A 94 -5.75 -36.45 11.31
C SER A 94 -4.92 -36.15 10.07
N GLU A 95 -3.82 -36.89 9.83
CA GLU A 95 -3.03 -36.76 8.60
C GLU A 95 -3.77 -37.26 7.35
N LEU A 96 -4.64 -38.26 7.49
CA LEU A 96 -5.47 -38.74 6.37
C LEU A 96 -6.63 -37.78 6.06
N LEU A 97 -7.27 -37.18 7.07
CA LEU A 97 -8.34 -36.19 6.86
C LEU A 97 -7.82 -34.84 6.35
N LEU A 98 -6.63 -34.41 6.75
CA LEU A 98 -6.01 -33.17 6.24
C LEU A 98 -5.45 -33.32 4.82
N ASN A 99 -5.16 -34.53 4.36
CA ASN A 99 -4.74 -34.77 2.98
C ASN A 99 -5.92 -34.97 2.02
N LEU A 100 -7.04 -35.56 2.47
CA LEU A 100 -8.24 -35.70 1.64
C LEU A 100 -9.03 -34.38 1.49
N GLY A 101 -9.10 -33.54 2.54
CA GLY A 101 -9.80 -32.25 2.46
C GLY A 101 -9.02 -31.12 1.76
N ARG A 102 -7.73 -31.31 1.48
CA ARG A 102 -6.85 -30.27 0.92
C ARG A 102 -6.52 -30.48 -0.57
N LEU A 103 -6.81 -31.67 -1.11
CA LEU A 103 -6.62 -31.97 -2.53
C LEU A 103 -7.86 -31.67 -3.37
N GLU A 104 -9.08 -31.81 -2.85
CA GLU A 104 -10.29 -31.56 -3.66
C GLU A 104 -10.76 -30.10 -3.66
N TYR A 105 -10.48 -29.33 -2.59
CA TYR A 105 -10.91 -27.92 -2.52
C TYR A 105 -9.95 -26.93 -3.20
N ASN A 106 -8.74 -27.35 -3.55
CA ASN A 106 -7.75 -26.48 -4.19
C ASN A 106 -7.66 -26.63 -5.71
N GLU A 107 -8.20 -27.69 -6.31
CA GLU A 107 -8.10 -27.87 -7.76
C GLU A 107 -9.26 -27.21 -8.52
N GLN A 108 -10.47 -27.16 -7.94
CA GLN A 108 -11.61 -26.47 -8.55
C GLN A 108 -11.57 -24.95 -8.33
N VAL A 109 -11.07 -24.46 -7.19
CA VAL A 109 -10.89 -23.01 -6.99
C VAL A 109 -9.69 -22.49 -7.79
N ALA A 110 -8.66 -23.31 -8.00
CA ALA A 110 -7.57 -22.97 -8.91
C ALA A 110 -8.01 -22.97 -10.38
N GLN A 111 -8.94 -23.84 -10.81
CA GLN A 111 -9.43 -23.87 -12.20
C GLN A 111 -10.39 -22.73 -12.58
N VAL A 112 -11.11 -22.12 -11.63
CA VAL A 112 -11.86 -20.88 -11.90
C VAL A 112 -10.92 -19.67 -12.08
N ALA A 113 -9.68 -19.74 -11.60
CA ALA A 113 -8.68 -18.68 -11.76
C ALA A 113 -7.98 -18.67 -13.14
N VAL A 114 -8.24 -19.64 -14.03
CA VAL A 114 -7.42 -19.87 -15.25
C VAL A 114 -7.91 -19.16 -16.51
N SER A 115 -9.10 -18.54 -16.54
CA SER A 115 -9.60 -17.92 -17.80
C SER A 115 -9.70 -16.40 -17.80
N SER A 116 -9.30 -15.70 -16.73
CA SER A 116 -9.34 -14.23 -16.70
C SER A 116 -8.03 -13.61 -17.21
N SER A 117 -7.63 -13.97 -18.43
CA SER A 117 -6.43 -13.45 -19.11
C SER A 117 -6.55 -11.97 -19.52
N TYR A 118 -7.66 -11.30 -19.18
CA TYR A 118 -7.99 -9.94 -19.64
C TYR A 118 -7.96 -8.86 -18.54
N LEU A 119 -7.56 -9.20 -17.30
CA LEU A 119 -7.58 -8.24 -16.19
C LEU A 119 -6.22 -7.57 -15.90
N TYR A 120 -5.25 -7.68 -16.82
CA TYR A 120 -3.93 -7.15 -16.58
C TYR A 120 -3.92 -5.62 -16.71
N ARG A 121 -3.93 -4.97 -15.55
CA ARG A 121 -3.67 -3.54 -15.42
C ARG A 121 -2.30 -3.19 -15.99
N LYS A 122 -2.23 -2.07 -16.72
CA LYS A 122 -0.95 -1.52 -17.18
C LYS A 122 -0.09 -1.10 -15.98
N PRO A 123 1.09 -1.68 -15.75
CA PRO A 123 1.94 -1.33 -14.60
C PRO A 123 2.38 0.14 -14.67
N ILE A 124 2.61 0.76 -13.51
CA ILE A 124 3.24 2.08 -13.41
C ILE A 124 4.59 2.00 -14.11
N ARG A 125 4.84 2.91 -15.05
CA ARG A 125 6.10 2.92 -15.78
C ARG A 125 7.24 3.30 -14.83
N ILE A 126 8.27 2.47 -14.80
CA ILE A 126 9.46 2.72 -14.01
C ILE A 126 10.45 3.44 -14.90
N ALA A 127 10.61 4.74 -14.69
CA ALA A 127 11.61 5.51 -15.40
C ALA A 127 13.01 4.94 -15.10
N LEU A 128 13.88 4.89 -16.10
CA LEU A 128 15.29 4.55 -15.91
C LEU A 128 15.94 5.63 -15.05
N CYS A 129 15.99 5.34 -13.76
CA CYS A 129 16.45 6.24 -12.73
C CYS A 129 17.62 5.57 -11.98
N PRO A 130 18.73 6.26 -11.70
CA PRO A 130 19.84 5.67 -10.94
C PRO A 130 19.51 5.39 -9.47
N CYS A 131 18.39 5.90 -8.94
CA CYS A 131 17.96 5.62 -7.57
C CYS A 131 17.36 4.21 -7.47
N PHE A 132 18.21 3.26 -7.04
CA PHE A 132 17.82 1.86 -6.87
C PHE A 132 16.65 1.68 -5.91
N GLU A 133 16.67 2.39 -4.77
CA GLU A 133 15.61 2.32 -3.76
C GLU A 133 14.25 2.73 -4.33
N TYR A 134 14.21 3.82 -5.10
CA TYR A 134 12.99 4.30 -5.72
C TYR A 134 12.40 3.30 -6.74
N ASN A 135 13.26 2.76 -7.61
CA ASN A 135 12.85 1.74 -8.58
C ASN A 135 12.33 0.48 -7.87
N TYR A 136 12.98 0.07 -6.78
CA TYR A 136 12.54 -1.07 -5.98
C TYR A 136 11.15 -0.82 -5.39
N ARG A 137 10.92 0.36 -4.79
CA ARG A 137 9.60 0.75 -4.24
C ARG A 137 8.51 0.75 -5.32
N LEU A 138 8.78 1.29 -6.51
CA LEU A 138 7.81 1.22 -7.62
C LEU A 138 7.54 -0.20 -8.11
N LYS A 139 8.55 -1.08 -8.17
CA LYS A 139 8.36 -2.51 -8.49
C LYS A 139 7.49 -3.19 -7.44
N SER A 140 7.76 -2.94 -6.17
CA SER A 140 6.98 -3.47 -5.04
C SER A 140 5.54 -3.01 -5.11
N LEU A 141 5.30 -1.72 -5.36
CA LEU A 141 3.96 -1.17 -5.52
C LEU A 141 3.21 -1.81 -6.70
N ASN A 142 3.88 -1.98 -7.85
CA ASN A 142 3.26 -2.65 -8.99
C ASN A 142 2.87 -4.09 -8.66
N ALA A 143 3.75 -4.85 -7.98
CA ALA A 143 3.45 -6.21 -7.55
C ALA A 143 2.26 -6.24 -6.57
N ALA A 144 2.21 -5.29 -5.62
CA ALA A 144 1.13 -5.19 -4.65
C ALA A 144 -0.22 -4.83 -5.31
N LEU A 145 -0.23 -3.91 -6.29
CA LEU A 145 -1.43 -3.58 -7.07
C LEU A 145 -1.94 -4.75 -7.90
N SER A 146 -1.02 -5.52 -8.50
CA SER A 146 -1.37 -6.74 -9.21
C SER A 146 -1.94 -7.80 -8.25
N ALA A 147 -1.32 -8.02 -7.09
CA ALA A 147 -1.80 -8.97 -6.09
C ALA A 147 -3.17 -8.57 -5.50
N TRP A 148 -3.46 -7.27 -5.42
CA TRP A 148 -4.76 -6.75 -4.97
C TRP A 148 -5.86 -6.86 -6.03
N ASN A 149 -5.53 -7.31 -7.25
CA ASN A 149 -6.40 -7.41 -8.41
C ASN A 149 -6.98 -6.05 -8.85
N LEU A 150 -6.13 -5.03 -8.99
CA LEU A 150 -6.56 -3.75 -9.56
C LEU A 150 -7.06 -3.94 -11.00
N VAL A 151 -8.31 -3.56 -11.27
CA VAL A 151 -8.94 -3.64 -12.59
C VAL A 151 -8.93 -2.27 -13.27
N ASP A 152 -8.51 -2.22 -14.53
CA ASP A 152 -8.46 -0.96 -15.29
C ASP A 152 -9.83 -0.51 -15.80
N ASP A 153 -10.73 -1.46 -16.12
CA ASP A 153 -12.11 -1.20 -16.54
C ASP A 153 -13.07 -1.21 -15.33
N THR A 154 -13.61 -0.03 -15.01
CA THR A 154 -14.53 0.16 -13.90
C THR A 154 -15.90 -0.51 -14.10
N ALA A 155 -16.37 -0.63 -15.35
CA ALA A 155 -17.63 -1.28 -15.66
C ALA A 155 -17.50 -2.80 -15.47
N GLN A 156 -16.39 -3.37 -15.93
CA GLN A 156 -16.07 -4.77 -15.71
C GLN A 156 -15.97 -5.10 -14.22
N PHE A 157 -15.26 -4.27 -13.44
CA PHE A 157 -15.18 -4.45 -11.99
C PHE A 157 -16.57 -4.47 -11.33
N SER A 158 -17.45 -3.55 -11.72
CA SER A 158 -18.80 -3.46 -11.17
C SER A 158 -19.65 -4.69 -11.48
N SER A 159 -19.52 -5.25 -12.69
CA SER A 159 -20.18 -6.50 -13.09
C SER A 159 -19.70 -7.68 -12.24
N LEU A 160 -18.39 -7.86 -12.12
CA LEU A 160 -17.79 -8.95 -11.32
C LEU A 160 -18.19 -8.85 -9.85
N LEU A 161 -18.23 -7.64 -9.29
CA LEU A 161 -18.66 -7.43 -7.92
C LEU A 161 -20.14 -7.76 -7.72
N ALA A 162 -21.01 -7.43 -8.68
CA ALA A 162 -22.43 -7.76 -8.61
C ALA A 162 -22.66 -9.28 -8.62
N GLU A 163 -21.96 -10.01 -9.48
CA GLU A 163 -21.99 -11.48 -9.53
C GLU A 163 -21.50 -12.09 -8.21
N GLU A 164 -20.44 -11.54 -7.63
CA GLU A 164 -19.89 -12.01 -6.36
C GLU A 164 -20.86 -11.77 -5.19
N ILE A 165 -21.54 -10.62 -5.16
CA ILE A 165 -22.56 -10.31 -4.14
C ILE A 165 -23.75 -11.26 -4.26
N ALA A 166 -24.21 -11.54 -5.48
CA ALA A 166 -25.30 -12.47 -5.72
C ALA A 166 -24.96 -13.87 -5.18
N ARG A 167 -23.77 -14.38 -5.50
CA ARG A 167 -23.27 -15.67 -5.00
C ARG A 167 -23.17 -15.71 -3.47
N ALA A 168 -22.66 -14.64 -2.86
CA ALA A 168 -22.54 -14.55 -1.41
C ALA A 168 -23.91 -14.56 -0.69
N GLY A 169 -24.99 -14.13 -1.36
CA GLY A 169 -26.35 -14.18 -0.84
C GLY A 169 -26.99 -15.57 -0.93
N GLU A 170 -26.61 -16.39 -1.90
CA GLU A 170 -27.20 -17.74 -2.11
C GLU A 170 -26.59 -18.80 -1.18
N GLU A 171 -25.28 -18.73 -0.92
CA GLU A 171 -24.53 -19.78 -0.21
C GLU A 171 -24.55 -19.65 1.33
N ASP A 172 -25.41 -18.78 1.89
CA ASP A 172 -25.42 -18.39 3.31
C ASP A 172 -24.04 -17.87 3.80
N ASN A 173 -23.18 -17.48 2.86
CA ASN A 173 -21.77 -17.16 3.09
C ASN A 173 -21.51 -15.65 3.21
N GLY A 174 -22.58 -14.88 3.43
CA GLY A 174 -22.55 -13.42 3.45
C GLY A 174 -21.63 -12.82 4.52
N GLN A 175 -21.50 -13.49 5.67
CA GLN A 175 -20.60 -13.05 6.74
C GLN A 175 -19.12 -13.20 6.35
N GLN A 176 -18.74 -14.36 5.78
CA GLN A 176 -17.37 -14.58 5.33
C GLN A 176 -17.01 -13.62 4.20
N TRP A 177 -17.91 -13.43 3.24
CA TRP A 177 -17.74 -12.45 2.16
C TRP A 177 -17.52 -11.04 2.72
N SER A 178 -18.36 -10.62 3.67
CA SER A 178 -18.27 -9.31 4.32
C SER A 178 -16.96 -9.11 5.08
N PHE A 179 -16.43 -10.17 5.69
CA PHE A 179 -15.14 -10.15 6.38
C PHE A 179 -13.98 -10.02 5.38
N LEU A 180 -13.96 -10.86 4.34
CA LEU A 180 -12.92 -10.84 3.32
C LEU A 180 -12.86 -9.49 2.60
N ARG A 181 -14.00 -8.90 2.27
CA ARG A 181 -14.06 -7.58 1.62
C ARG A 181 -13.61 -6.45 2.55
N GLN A 182 -13.85 -6.53 3.85
CA GLN A 182 -13.28 -5.58 4.80
C GLN A 182 -11.75 -5.69 4.87
N GLU A 183 -11.20 -6.89 4.87
CA GLU A 183 -9.74 -7.09 4.81
C GLU A 183 -9.15 -6.54 3.50
N TRP A 184 -9.81 -6.82 2.36
CA TRP A 184 -9.42 -6.29 1.06
C TRP A 184 -9.41 -4.75 1.02
N LEU A 185 -10.37 -4.09 1.68
CA LEU A 185 -10.39 -2.63 1.84
C LEU A 185 -9.21 -2.12 2.68
N VAL A 186 -8.81 -2.84 3.73
CA VAL A 186 -7.63 -2.48 4.54
C VAL A 186 -6.35 -2.57 3.71
N GLN A 187 -6.24 -3.57 2.84
CA GLN A 187 -5.12 -3.67 1.90
C GLN A 187 -5.12 -2.50 0.89
N GLY A 188 -6.29 -2.10 0.39
CA GLY A 188 -6.44 -0.93 -0.48
C GLY A 188 -5.98 0.38 0.16
N ASP A 189 -6.29 0.61 1.45
CA ASP A 189 -5.84 1.79 2.19
C ASP A 189 -4.30 1.82 2.31
N LYS A 190 -3.66 0.67 2.58
CA LYS A 190 -2.19 0.56 2.61
C LYS A 190 -1.55 0.90 1.27
N LEU A 191 -2.15 0.45 0.16
CA LEU A 191 -1.67 0.79 -1.20
C LEU A 191 -1.72 2.30 -1.45
N LEU A 192 -2.78 2.98 -0.99
CA LEU A 192 -2.90 4.44 -1.11
C LEU A 192 -1.85 5.16 -0.26
N ASP A 193 -1.56 4.67 0.95
CA ASP A 193 -0.49 5.20 1.80
C ASP A 193 0.88 5.04 1.12
N GLU A 194 1.16 3.88 0.51
CA GLU A 194 2.40 3.62 -0.24
C GLU A 194 2.53 4.55 -1.46
N MET A 195 1.46 4.74 -2.22
CA MET A 195 1.44 5.69 -3.35
C MET A 195 1.72 7.12 -2.89
N GLN A 196 1.11 7.55 -1.79
CA GLN A 196 1.32 8.87 -1.21
C GLN A 196 2.77 9.04 -0.71
N ASP A 197 3.35 8.02 -0.11
CA ASP A 197 4.73 8.01 0.37
C ASP A 197 5.76 8.03 -0.79
N ILE A 198 5.44 7.38 -1.92
CA ILE A 198 6.27 7.46 -3.14
C ILE A 198 6.19 8.87 -3.72
N VAL A 199 4.98 9.40 -3.89
CA VAL A 199 4.71 10.75 -4.40
C VAL A 199 5.31 11.84 -3.53
N GLY A 200 5.28 11.68 -2.21
CA GLY A 200 5.82 12.63 -1.24
C GLY A 200 7.33 12.56 -1.05
N SER A 201 8.01 11.63 -1.73
CA SER A 201 9.46 11.51 -1.61
C SER A 201 10.18 12.69 -2.26
N GLU A 202 11.18 13.25 -1.55
CA GLU A 202 12.03 14.34 -2.06
C GLU A 202 12.71 13.97 -3.38
N PHE A 203 12.86 12.67 -3.65
CA PHE A 203 13.43 12.14 -4.87
C PHE A 203 12.69 12.56 -6.15
N ILE A 204 11.37 12.72 -6.07
CA ILE A 204 10.56 13.12 -7.23
C ILE A 204 10.86 14.57 -7.64
N ASP A 205 11.28 15.42 -6.70
CA ASP A 205 11.61 16.81 -6.99
C ASP A 205 12.89 16.96 -7.83
N ASP A 206 13.80 15.99 -7.74
CA ASP A 206 15.06 15.94 -8.50
C ASP A 206 14.90 15.34 -9.91
N MET A 207 13.72 14.80 -10.25
CA MET A 207 13.48 14.23 -11.58
C MET A 207 13.29 15.30 -12.66
N ARG A 208 13.55 14.91 -13.92
CA ARG A 208 13.17 15.72 -15.09
C ARG A 208 11.66 16.01 -15.08
N PRO A 209 11.21 17.24 -15.40
CA PRO A 209 9.80 17.62 -15.32
C PRO A 209 8.85 16.70 -16.08
N GLU A 210 9.25 16.22 -17.26
CA GLU A 210 8.44 15.35 -18.13
C GLU A 210 8.25 13.98 -17.48
N VAL A 211 9.35 13.38 -17.00
CA VAL A 211 9.33 12.08 -16.32
C VAL A 211 8.50 12.15 -15.05
N ARG A 212 8.65 13.24 -14.29
CA ARG A 212 7.84 13.49 -13.09
C ARG A 212 6.36 13.61 -13.42
N SER A 213 6.01 14.33 -14.49
CA SER A 213 4.62 14.49 -14.92
C SER A 213 3.98 13.17 -15.31
N ASP A 214 4.67 12.35 -16.10
CA ASP A 214 4.19 11.03 -16.53
C ASP A 214 3.99 10.09 -15.33
N LEU A 215 4.97 10.04 -14.44
CA LEU A 215 4.90 9.24 -13.22
C LEU A 215 3.77 9.69 -12.29
N TRP A 216 3.59 11.01 -12.13
CA TRP A 216 2.49 11.56 -11.36
C TRP A 216 1.14 11.17 -11.96
N ALA A 217 1.00 11.23 -13.29
CA ALA A 217 -0.21 10.80 -13.98
C ALA A 217 -0.50 9.31 -13.76
N ASP A 218 0.52 8.45 -13.90
CA ASP A 218 0.40 7.01 -13.68
C ASP A 218 0.00 6.67 -12.23
N ILE A 219 0.64 7.28 -11.23
CA ILE A 219 0.33 7.05 -9.81
C ILE A 219 -1.06 7.59 -9.48
N SER A 220 -1.40 8.80 -9.94
CA SER A 220 -2.72 9.41 -9.67
C SER A 220 -3.85 8.61 -10.30
N SER A 221 -3.65 8.10 -11.53
CA SER A 221 -4.60 7.21 -12.19
C SER A 221 -4.82 5.93 -11.39
N ALA A 222 -3.75 5.30 -10.91
CA ALA A 222 -3.84 4.10 -10.07
C ALA A 222 -4.56 4.39 -8.74
N ALA A 223 -4.20 5.47 -8.05
CA ALA A 223 -4.81 5.88 -6.79
C ALA A 223 -6.31 6.16 -6.95
N PHE A 224 -6.70 6.82 -8.04
CA PHE A 224 -8.11 7.07 -8.38
C PHE A 224 -8.88 5.75 -8.53
N LYS A 225 -8.35 4.80 -9.29
CA LYS A 225 -8.98 3.48 -9.51
C LYS A 225 -9.11 2.67 -8.21
N VAL A 226 -8.06 2.63 -7.40
CA VAL A 226 -8.09 1.99 -6.08
C VAL A 226 -9.20 2.61 -5.21
N ARG A 227 -9.24 3.94 -5.10
CA ARG A 227 -10.30 4.64 -4.34
C ARG A 227 -11.69 4.37 -4.88
N TYR A 228 -11.86 4.37 -6.20
CA TYR A 228 -13.13 4.09 -6.85
C TYR A 228 -13.63 2.68 -6.49
N MET A 229 -12.80 1.66 -6.70
CA MET A 229 -13.14 0.27 -6.39
C MET A 229 -13.45 0.08 -4.90
N MET A 230 -12.63 0.67 -4.02
CA MET A 230 -12.88 0.66 -2.58
C MET A 230 -14.23 1.30 -2.21
N SER A 231 -14.58 2.43 -2.83
CA SER A 231 -15.83 3.15 -2.54
C SER A 231 -17.06 2.34 -2.93
N ILE A 232 -17.02 1.66 -4.09
CA ILE A 232 -18.11 0.77 -4.51
C ILE A 232 -18.26 -0.39 -3.54
N VAL A 233 -17.16 -1.07 -3.18
CA VAL A 233 -17.20 -2.20 -2.23
C VAL A 233 -17.74 -1.75 -0.88
N GLN A 234 -17.34 -0.58 -0.38
CA GLN A 234 -17.87 -0.01 0.85
C GLN A 234 -19.38 0.22 0.77
N ALA A 235 -19.86 0.84 -0.32
CA ALA A 235 -21.29 1.06 -0.52
C ALA A 235 -22.07 -0.26 -0.53
N GLN A 236 -21.55 -1.27 -1.24
CA GLN A 236 -22.19 -2.59 -1.31
C GLN A 236 -22.17 -3.32 0.03
N LEU A 237 -21.08 -3.27 0.79
CA LEU A 237 -21.02 -3.82 2.15
C LEU A 237 -22.04 -3.16 3.08
N HIS A 238 -22.30 -1.86 2.91
CA HIS A 238 -23.32 -1.17 3.69
C HIS A 238 -24.74 -1.61 3.31
N THR A 239 -25.02 -1.79 2.02
CA THR A 239 -26.32 -2.29 1.53
C THR A 239 -26.55 -3.74 1.97
N PHE A 240 -25.55 -4.60 1.79
CA PHE A 240 -25.61 -6.01 2.13
C PHE A 240 -25.91 -6.23 3.63
N LYS A 241 -25.25 -5.48 4.52
CA LYS A 241 -25.48 -5.54 5.97
C LYS A 241 -26.86 -5.06 6.43
N ARG A 242 -27.61 -4.34 5.59
CA ARG A 242 -28.98 -3.89 5.91
C ARG A 242 -30.05 -4.88 5.46
N GLY A 243 -29.72 -5.75 4.50
CA GLY A 243 -30.63 -6.77 3.98
C GLY A 243 -30.58 -8.10 4.76
N LEU A 244 -29.53 -8.30 5.56
CA LEU A 244 -29.41 -9.37 6.57
C LEU A 244 -30.03 -8.91 7.89
#